data_AF-A0A9W4KH22-F1
#
_entry.id   AF-A0A9W4KH22-F1
#
_cell.length_a   1.000
_cell.length_b   1.000
_cell.length_c   1.000
_cell.angle_alpha   90.00
_cell.angle_beta   90.00
_cell.angle_gamma   90.00
#
_symmetry.space_group_name_H-M   'P 1'
#
loop_
_entity.id
_entity.type
_entity.pdbx_description
1 polymer ?
#
loop_
_entity_poly.entity_id
_entity_poly.type
_entity_poly.pdbx_seq_one_letter_code
_entity_poly.pdbx_strand_id
1 'polypeptide(L)'
;MGLGIINLGLIALVAFLAGPISHFVHITGFFLTPNSTVLGEGQHPIYIEDTIHCEDVHHYRPANLLFTACEDDKTRRFSWFPPLGSLVPLKAQGSIHVVDPKTMKSSRLAFENFQGPFVTHGIDVVGDPEKSDAVYIYAVNHMPNPAYFEAGEPRDVPKSQSQIELFHYILDSNSTRHVRSINHPLIKTPNDIYAISPVSFYVTNDHFYRDGLMRLIEGVWRPAKWSDIVHVQIADLSKDAPIEASVALTGIWNNNGLGHGRTDNEVVISSAMGGEIFLATRHESNHSISIDTSIAFASSLADNPSYYDDPYRSDSHDASGFLVAGVSQAIRLLANAKDPNALDAVQVWYTTLNSRTGVWEKKVLFEDDGSRIRTASAAVLVPIEPKDGKKLAWLFVTGFMSESMVAVQVELD
;
A
#
# COMPACT_ATOMS: atom_id res chain seq x y z
N MET A 1 0.27 49.17 -24.82
CA MET A 1 -0.52 48.27 -23.94
C MET A 1 -0.13 46.78 -24.03
N GLY A 2 0.71 46.33 -24.99
CA GLY A 2 1.07 44.91 -25.12
C GLY A 2 2.15 44.37 -24.16
N LEU A 3 3.12 45.17 -23.71
CA LEU A 3 4.20 44.68 -22.84
C LEU A 3 3.80 44.49 -21.36
N GLY A 4 2.81 45.22 -20.85
CA GLY A 4 2.36 45.10 -19.46
C GLY A 4 1.51 43.85 -19.18
N ILE A 5 0.74 43.40 -20.16
CA ILE A 5 -0.15 42.23 -20.04
C ILE A 5 0.65 40.92 -20.11
N ILE A 6 1.69 40.87 -20.95
CA ILE A 6 2.58 39.70 -21.07
C ILE A 6 3.33 39.43 -19.75
N ASN A 7 3.79 40.49 -19.07
CA ASN A 7 4.47 40.36 -17.77
C ASN A 7 3.52 39.90 -16.66
N LEU A 8 2.28 40.38 -16.62
CA LEU A 8 1.28 39.94 -15.63
C LEU A 8 0.83 38.49 -15.86
N GLY A 9 0.65 38.08 -17.12
CA GLY A 9 0.32 36.70 -17.46
C GLY A 9 1.42 35.71 -17.08
N LEU A 10 2.69 36.07 -17.31
CA LEU A 10 3.82 35.24 -16.90
C LEU A 10 3.95 35.15 -15.37
N ILE A 11 3.78 36.26 -14.66
CA ILE A 11 3.80 36.27 -13.18
C ILE A 11 2.67 35.41 -12.62
N ALA A 12 1.46 35.52 -13.17
CA ALA A 12 0.32 34.70 -12.76
C ALA A 12 0.57 33.21 -13.02
N LEU A 13 1.16 32.85 -14.17
CA LEU A 13 1.54 31.48 -14.50
C LEU A 13 2.60 30.94 -13.54
N VAL A 14 3.66 31.72 -13.26
CA VAL A 14 4.70 31.33 -12.30
C VAL A 14 4.12 31.13 -10.91
N ALA A 15 3.28 32.05 -10.43
CA ALA A 15 2.63 31.94 -9.12
C ALA A 15 1.70 30.71 -9.06
N PHE A 16 0.97 30.42 -10.13
CA PHE A 16 0.10 29.25 -10.24
C PHE A 16 0.89 27.93 -10.22
N LEU A 17 2.06 27.88 -10.87
CA LEU A 17 2.89 26.68 -10.95
C LEU A 17 3.85 26.51 -9.77
N ALA A 18 4.19 27.57 -9.04
CA ALA A 18 5.18 27.53 -7.95
C ALA A 18 4.81 26.54 -6.84
N GLY A 19 3.56 26.54 -6.37
CA GLY A 19 3.09 25.61 -5.35
C GLY A 19 3.15 24.14 -5.80
N PRO A 20 2.54 23.77 -6.94
CA PRO A 20 2.64 22.43 -7.50
C PRO A 20 4.08 21.96 -7.74
N ILE A 21 4.95 22.81 -8.29
CA ILE A 21 6.36 22.48 -8.54
C ILE A 21 7.10 22.28 -7.22
N SER A 22 6.92 23.18 -6.25
CA SER A 22 7.55 23.06 -4.93
C SER A 22 7.14 21.76 -4.24
N HIS A 23 5.84 21.43 -4.26
CA HIS A 23 5.37 20.14 -3.74
C HIS A 23 6.03 18.95 -4.41
N PHE A 24 6.02 18.93 -5.74
CA PHE A 24 6.61 17.84 -6.51
C PHE A 24 8.09 17.67 -6.16
N VAL A 25 8.87 18.75 -6.18
CA VAL A 25 10.29 18.74 -5.81
C VAL A 25 10.50 18.19 -4.40
N HIS A 26 9.66 18.58 -3.43
CA HIS A 26 9.75 18.09 -2.06
C HIS A 26 9.39 16.62 -1.95
N ILE A 27 8.20 16.20 -2.38
CA ILE A 27 7.71 14.82 -2.20
C ILE A 27 8.52 13.80 -3.00
N THR A 28 9.02 14.18 -4.18
CA THR A 28 9.90 13.29 -4.96
C THR A 28 11.34 13.24 -4.46
N GLY A 29 11.65 13.97 -3.39
CA GLY A 29 12.96 14.03 -2.74
C GLY A 29 14.10 14.42 -3.68
N PHE A 30 13.86 15.39 -4.58
CA PHE A 30 14.85 15.81 -5.58
C PHE A 30 16.20 16.21 -4.95
N PHE A 31 16.17 16.82 -3.76
CA PHE A 31 17.34 17.25 -2.99
C PHE A 31 17.62 16.38 -1.76
N LEU A 32 16.92 15.26 -1.60
CA LEU A 32 17.13 14.36 -0.47
C LEU A 32 18.43 13.58 -0.66
N THR A 33 19.26 13.52 0.39
CA THR A 33 20.37 12.57 0.48
C THR A 33 20.00 11.53 1.54
N PRO A 34 19.66 10.29 1.15
CA PRO A 34 19.24 9.25 2.08
C PRO A 34 20.37 8.90 3.04
N ASN A 35 20.05 8.75 4.33
CA ASN A 35 20.98 8.22 5.31
C ASN A 35 20.42 6.92 5.88
N SER A 36 21.07 5.81 5.58
CA SER A 36 20.66 4.51 6.14
C SER A 36 20.60 4.57 7.68
N THR A 37 19.43 4.29 8.25
CA THR A 37 19.23 4.24 9.70
C THR A 37 20.26 3.36 10.37
N VAL A 38 20.97 3.94 11.34
CA VAL A 38 21.93 3.23 12.18
C VAL A 38 21.18 2.30 13.12
N LEU A 39 21.47 1.00 13.03
CA LEU A 39 20.91 0.00 13.94
C LEU A 39 21.72 -0.05 15.24
N GLY A 40 21.12 -0.59 16.31
CA GLY A 40 21.81 -0.74 17.60
C GLY A 40 23.09 -1.56 17.51
N GLU A 41 23.98 -1.42 18.49
CA GLU A 41 25.27 -2.13 18.51
C GLU A 41 25.07 -3.65 18.40
N GLY A 42 25.70 -4.26 17.40
CA GLY A 42 25.57 -5.70 17.11
C GLY A 42 24.27 -6.12 16.42
N GLN A 43 23.35 -5.18 16.15
CA GLN A 43 22.15 -5.45 15.36
C GLN A 43 22.41 -5.31 13.87
N HIS A 44 21.81 -6.19 13.09
CA HIS A 44 21.83 -6.18 11.63
C HIS A 44 20.40 -6.37 11.10
N PRO A 45 20.09 -5.88 9.89
CA PRO A 45 18.80 -6.19 9.28
C PRO A 45 18.65 -7.71 9.11
N ILE A 46 17.47 -8.22 9.44
CA ILE A 46 17.08 -9.59 9.14
C ILE A 46 16.35 -9.55 7.81
N TYR A 47 16.82 -10.33 6.85
CA TYR A 47 16.14 -10.51 5.57
C TYR A 47 15.22 -11.72 5.68
N ILE A 48 13.92 -11.51 5.50
CA ILE A 48 12.96 -12.60 5.50
C ILE A 48 13.07 -13.31 4.15
N GLU A 49 13.48 -14.58 4.19
CA GLU A 49 13.62 -15.39 2.98
C GLU A 49 12.25 -15.62 2.31
N ASP A 50 12.26 -15.84 0.99
CA ASP A 50 11.06 -16.13 0.19
C ASP A 50 9.96 -15.06 0.32
N THR A 51 10.34 -13.78 0.15
CA THR A 51 9.39 -12.65 0.13
C THR A 51 9.79 -11.66 -0.98
N ILE A 52 9.87 -12.14 -2.22
CA ILE A 52 10.32 -11.35 -3.37
C ILE A 52 9.18 -10.45 -3.87
N HIS A 53 9.44 -9.15 -3.95
CA HIS A 53 8.51 -8.14 -4.50
C HIS A 53 7.14 -8.16 -3.82
N CYS A 54 7.12 -8.28 -2.50
CA CYS A 54 5.86 -8.15 -1.77
C CYS A 54 5.56 -6.68 -1.59
N GLU A 55 4.45 -6.22 -2.14
CA GLU A 55 4.13 -4.79 -2.16
C GLU A 55 3.42 -4.35 -0.88
N ASP A 56 2.67 -5.24 -0.24
CA ASP A 56 1.90 -4.91 0.95
C ASP A 56 2.06 -5.94 2.08
N VAL A 57 1.86 -5.54 3.34
CA VAL A 57 1.91 -6.41 4.52
C VAL A 57 0.97 -5.96 5.64
N HIS A 58 0.25 -6.92 6.22
CA HIS A 58 -0.66 -6.67 7.35
C HIS A 58 -0.30 -7.54 8.55
N HIS A 59 -0.32 -6.95 9.75
CA HIS A 59 -0.16 -7.68 11.01
C HIS A 59 -1.53 -8.14 11.54
N TYR A 60 -1.81 -9.43 11.38
CA TYR A 60 -2.98 -10.05 11.99
C TYR A 60 -2.71 -10.33 13.48
N ARG A 61 -2.96 -9.31 14.31
CA ARG A 61 -2.69 -9.32 15.75
C ARG A 61 -3.23 -10.54 16.50
N PRO A 62 -4.46 -11.07 16.25
CA PRO A 62 -5.00 -12.20 17.01
C PRO A 62 -4.12 -13.46 16.97
N ALA A 63 -3.45 -13.73 15.85
CA ALA A 63 -2.52 -14.86 15.71
C ALA A 63 -1.04 -14.44 15.83
N ASN A 64 -0.77 -13.14 15.89
CA ASN A 64 0.56 -12.55 15.80
C ASN A 64 1.34 -13.05 14.57
N LEU A 65 0.70 -12.99 13.41
CA LEU A 65 1.26 -13.38 12.11
C LEU A 65 1.19 -12.19 11.15
N LEU A 66 2.15 -12.10 10.24
CA LEU A 66 2.10 -11.14 9.14
C LEU A 66 1.62 -11.85 7.87
N PHE A 67 0.76 -11.18 7.12
CA PHE A 67 0.28 -11.65 5.83
C PHE A 67 0.81 -10.71 4.76
N THR A 68 1.25 -11.28 3.63
CA THR A 68 1.77 -10.52 2.49
C THR A 68 1.52 -11.30 1.20
N ALA A 69 1.46 -10.61 0.06
CA ALA A 69 1.41 -11.24 -1.25
C ALA A 69 2.62 -10.82 -2.10
N CYS A 70 3.28 -11.80 -2.70
CA CYS A 70 4.59 -11.64 -3.32
C CYS A 70 4.56 -12.10 -4.79
N GLU A 71 5.39 -11.49 -5.64
CA GLU A 71 5.45 -11.87 -7.07
C GLU A 71 6.23 -13.17 -7.30
N ASP A 72 7.04 -13.59 -6.33
CA ASP A 72 7.93 -14.77 -6.35
C ASP A 72 9.05 -14.76 -7.40
N ASP A 73 8.98 -13.90 -8.39
CA ASP A 73 9.94 -13.83 -9.49
C ASP A 73 10.56 -12.43 -9.59
N LYS A 74 11.89 -12.39 -9.54
CA LYS A 74 12.69 -11.16 -9.60
C LYS A 74 12.63 -10.44 -10.95
N THR A 75 12.06 -11.04 -11.99
CA THR A 75 12.16 -10.51 -13.37
C THR A 75 10.79 -10.14 -13.96
N ARG A 76 9.72 -10.78 -13.52
CA ARG A 76 8.39 -10.64 -14.14
C ARG A 76 7.76 -9.26 -13.96
N ARG A 77 7.85 -8.68 -12.76
CA ARG A 77 7.23 -7.38 -12.43
C ARG A 77 7.68 -6.23 -13.35
N PHE A 78 8.91 -6.30 -13.86
CA PHE A 78 9.46 -5.30 -14.80
C PHE A 78 8.82 -5.35 -16.20
N SER A 79 8.23 -6.49 -16.56
CA SER A 79 7.52 -6.66 -17.84
C SER A 79 6.02 -6.37 -17.68
N TRP A 80 5.40 -6.90 -16.64
CA TRP A 80 3.97 -6.73 -16.37
C TRP A 80 3.71 -6.30 -14.92
N PHE A 81 3.35 -5.03 -14.75
CA PHE A 81 2.83 -4.47 -13.52
C PHE A 81 2.13 -3.14 -13.86
N PRO A 82 0.80 -3.17 -14.14
CA PRO A 82 0.04 -1.99 -14.53
C PRO A 82 0.16 -0.77 -13.60
N PRO A 83 0.29 -0.92 -12.26
CA PRO A 83 0.49 0.24 -11.37
C PRO A 83 1.73 1.08 -11.70
N LEU A 84 2.78 0.49 -12.30
CA LEU A 84 3.96 1.22 -12.79
C LEU A 84 3.96 1.45 -14.31
N GLY A 85 2.87 1.11 -15.00
CA GLY A 85 2.75 1.26 -16.46
C GLY A 85 3.54 0.21 -17.27
N SER A 86 4.02 -0.86 -16.63
CA SER A 86 4.64 -2.01 -17.29
C SER A 86 3.55 -2.92 -17.85
N LEU A 87 3.42 -2.96 -19.18
CA LEU A 87 2.27 -3.58 -19.87
C LEU A 87 2.70 -4.57 -20.96
N VAL A 88 3.87 -5.21 -20.81
CA VAL A 88 4.31 -6.32 -21.68
C VAL A 88 3.78 -7.62 -21.08
N PRO A 89 2.77 -8.27 -21.70
CA PRO A 89 2.01 -9.35 -21.07
C PRO A 89 2.87 -10.58 -20.82
N LEU A 90 2.66 -11.22 -19.67
CA LEU A 90 3.22 -12.52 -19.32
C LEU A 90 2.31 -13.27 -18.37
N LYS A 91 2.56 -14.57 -18.22
CA LYS A 91 1.91 -15.37 -17.18
C LYS A 91 2.77 -15.33 -15.91
N ALA A 92 2.24 -14.70 -14.88
CA ALA A 92 2.82 -14.64 -13.55
C ALA A 92 1.97 -15.45 -12.58
N GLN A 93 2.63 -15.99 -11.56
CA GLN A 93 2.01 -16.76 -10.50
C GLN A 93 2.78 -16.39 -9.23
N GLY A 94 2.40 -15.27 -8.64
CA GLY A 94 2.79 -14.94 -7.28
C GLY A 94 2.11 -15.86 -6.27
N SER A 95 2.27 -15.55 -5.00
CA SER A 95 1.69 -16.31 -3.91
C SER A 95 1.37 -15.45 -2.69
N ILE A 96 0.66 -16.06 -1.73
CA ILE A 96 0.38 -15.48 -0.42
C ILE A 96 1.36 -16.12 0.57
N HIS A 97 1.93 -15.28 1.43
CA HIS A 97 2.87 -15.70 2.47
C HIS A 97 2.34 -15.34 3.85
N VAL A 98 2.69 -16.20 4.81
CA VAL A 98 2.51 -15.97 6.23
C VAL A 98 3.90 -15.89 6.86
N VAL A 99 4.23 -14.76 7.47
CA VAL A 99 5.51 -14.56 8.16
C VAL A 99 5.27 -14.62 9.66
N ASP A 100 6.01 -15.49 10.34
CA ASP A 100 6.02 -15.55 11.80
C ASP A 100 7.09 -14.58 12.35
N PRO A 101 6.69 -13.49 13.02
CA PRO A 101 7.63 -12.49 13.53
C PRO A 101 8.47 -13.00 14.71
N LYS A 102 8.15 -14.17 15.31
CA LYS A 102 8.99 -14.79 16.35
C LYS A 102 10.14 -15.57 15.76
N THR A 103 9.89 -16.30 14.68
CA THR A 103 10.90 -17.14 14.03
C THR A 103 11.59 -16.45 12.85
N MET A 104 11.06 -15.31 12.39
CA MET A 104 11.52 -14.56 11.22
C MET A 104 11.48 -15.39 9.93
N LYS A 105 10.48 -16.27 9.81
CA LYS A 105 10.32 -17.19 8.67
C LYS A 105 9.03 -16.93 7.91
N SER A 106 9.15 -16.94 6.59
CA SER A 106 8.03 -16.93 5.64
C SER A 106 7.58 -18.35 5.33
N SER A 107 6.27 -18.54 5.23
CA SER A 107 5.63 -19.75 4.74
C SER A 107 4.76 -19.40 3.54
N ARG A 108 5.17 -19.89 2.36
CA ARG A 108 4.41 -19.76 1.12
C ARG A 108 3.21 -20.71 1.13
N LEU A 109 2.01 -20.17 0.93
CA LEU A 109 0.78 -20.96 0.94
C LEU A 109 0.52 -21.58 -0.44
N ALA A 110 0.29 -22.89 -0.49
CA ALA A 110 -0.17 -23.56 -1.69
C ALA A 110 -1.62 -23.17 -2.02
N PHE A 111 -1.92 -22.84 -3.28
CA PHE A 111 -3.28 -22.51 -3.69
C PHE A 111 -4.13 -23.74 -3.97
N GLU A 112 -5.30 -23.79 -3.35
CA GLU A 112 -6.37 -24.73 -3.69
C GLU A 112 -7.43 -23.99 -4.51
N ASN A 113 -7.96 -24.65 -5.55
CA ASN A 113 -8.99 -24.10 -6.45
C ASN A 113 -8.63 -22.83 -7.22
N PHE A 114 -7.33 -22.50 -7.35
CA PHE A 114 -6.86 -21.38 -8.17
C PHE A 114 -5.68 -21.81 -9.04
N GLN A 115 -5.79 -21.54 -10.34
CA GLN A 115 -4.80 -21.91 -11.38
C GLN A 115 -4.58 -20.76 -12.38
N GLY A 116 -5.15 -19.59 -12.10
CA GLY A 116 -5.05 -18.41 -12.96
C GLY A 116 -3.77 -17.61 -12.69
N PRO A 117 -3.43 -16.63 -13.54
CA PRO A 117 -2.35 -15.72 -13.24
C PRO A 117 -2.62 -14.96 -11.93
N PHE A 118 -1.58 -14.73 -11.15
CA PHE A 118 -1.64 -13.95 -9.92
C PHE A 118 -0.51 -12.94 -9.91
N VAL A 119 -0.82 -11.69 -10.21
CA VAL A 119 0.11 -10.55 -10.20
C VAL A 119 -0.27 -9.69 -9.01
N THR A 120 0.53 -9.76 -7.96
CA THR A 120 0.17 -9.30 -6.61
C THR A 120 0.39 -7.81 -6.40
N HIS A 121 -0.46 -7.21 -5.57
CA HIS A 121 -0.40 -5.80 -5.15
C HIS A 121 -0.92 -5.71 -3.70
N GLY A 122 -1.81 -4.77 -3.37
CA GLY A 122 -2.41 -4.65 -2.03
C GLY A 122 -3.21 -5.88 -1.58
N ILE A 123 -3.24 -6.12 -0.27
CA ILE A 123 -4.00 -7.20 0.36
C ILE A 123 -4.71 -6.68 1.63
N ASP A 124 -5.66 -7.45 2.15
CA ASP A 124 -6.09 -7.27 3.54
C ASP A 124 -6.62 -8.59 4.11
N VAL A 125 -6.67 -8.70 5.44
CA VAL A 125 -7.03 -9.92 6.17
C VAL A 125 -8.12 -9.64 7.18
N VAL A 126 -9.20 -10.41 7.12
CA VAL A 126 -10.30 -10.36 8.09
C VAL A 126 -10.54 -11.73 8.70
N GLY A 127 -10.84 -11.77 10.00
CA GLY A 127 -11.15 -13.02 10.69
C GLY A 127 -12.41 -13.70 10.11
N ASP A 128 -12.42 -15.03 10.13
CA ASP A 128 -13.63 -15.80 9.83
C ASP A 128 -14.59 -15.71 11.05
N PRO A 129 -15.78 -15.11 10.89
CA PRO A 129 -16.73 -14.95 11.99
C PRO A 129 -17.28 -16.28 12.51
N GLU A 130 -17.19 -17.36 11.72
CA GLU A 130 -17.67 -18.69 12.08
C GLU A 130 -16.54 -19.59 12.62
N LYS A 131 -15.27 -19.22 12.40
CA LYS A 131 -14.09 -20.02 12.78
C LYS A 131 -12.94 -19.15 13.29
N SER A 132 -12.70 -19.18 14.59
CA SER A 132 -11.65 -18.37 15.23
C SER A 132 -10.22 -18.69 14.80
N ASP A 133 -9.99 -19.87 14.21
CA ASP A 133 -8.71 -20.34 13.70
C ASP A 133 -8.57 -20.15 12.18
N ALA A 134 -9.38 -19.28 11.58
CA ALA A 134 -9.37 -19.02 10.16
C ALA A 134 -9.52 -17.53 9.83
N VAL A 135 -9.03 -17.18 8.65
CA VAL A 135 -9.12 -15.83 8.09
C VAL A 135 -9.52 -15.88 6.62
N TYR A 136 -10.10 -14.79 6.16
CA TYR A 136 -10.25 -14.47 4.75
C TYR A 136 -9.16 -13.49 4.34
N ILE A 137 -8.53 -13.74 3.20
CA ILE A 137 -7.47 -12.91 2.63
C ILE A 137 -7.98 -12.36 1.31
N TYR A 138 -8.12 -11.04 1.22
CA TYR A 138 -8.37 -10.35 -0.02
C TYR A 138 -7.03 -9.98 -0.66
N ALA A 139 -6.93 -10.11 -1.98
CA ALA A 139 -5.74 -9.71 -2.71
C ALA A 139 -6.08 -9.08 -4.06
N VAL A 140 -5.45 -7.95 -4.36
CA VAL A 140 -5.49 -7.35 -5.69
C VAL A 140 -4.70 -8.23 -6.67
N ASN A 141 -5.30 -8.52 -7.81
CA ASN A 141 -4.69 -9.30 -8.89
C ASN A 141 -4.76 -8.56 -10.23
N HIS A 142 -3.60 -8.28 -10.83
CA HIS A 142 -3.47 -7.54 -12.08
C HIS A 142 -3.17 -8.43 -13.28
N MET A 143 -4.15 -9.17 -13.79
CA MET A 143 -3.92 -10.09 -14.91
C MET A 143 -3.89 -9.35 -16.26
N PRO A 144 -3.06 -9.78 -17.23
CA PRO A 144 -3.25 -9.40 -18.63
C PRO A 144 -4.64 -9.80 -19.11
N ASN A 145 -5.29 -8.94 -19.90
CA ASN A 145 -6.61 -9.20 -20.44
C ASN A 145 -6.52 -9.97 -21.77
N PRO A 146 -6.94 -11.25 -21.81
CA PRO A 146 -6.90 -12.04 -23.05
C PRO A 146 -7.76 -11.41 -24.15
N ALA A 147 -8.88 -10.77 -23.81
CA ALA A 147 -9.73 -10.09 -24.78
C ALA A 147 -9.07 -8.87 -25.44
N TYR A 148 -7.98 -8.35 -24.87
CA TYR A 148 -7.14 -7.35 -25.53
C TYR A 148 -6.04 -8.01 -26.36
N PHE A 149 -5.23 -8.87 -25.73
CA PHE A 149 -4.01 -9.40 -26.35
C PHE A 149 -4.24 -10.51 -27.38
N GLU A 150 -5.33 -11.28 -27.27
CA GLU A 150 -5.65 -12.36 -28.21
C GLU A 150 -6.57 -11.88 -29.35
N ALA A 151 -7.28 -10.77 -29.16
CA ALA A 151 -8.26 -10.24 -30.12
C ALA A 151 -7.71 -9.12 -31.03
N GLY A 152 -6.38 -8.92 -31.07
CA GLY A 152 -5.76 -7.90 -31.92
C GLY A 152 -5.88 -6.48 -31.39
N GLU A 153 -5.79 -6.29 -30.06
CA GLU A 153 -5.70 -5.00 -29.37
C GLU A 153 -6.89 -4.03 -29.61
N PRO A 154 -8.15 -4.48 -29.44
CA PRO A 154 -9.33 -3.62 -29.61
C PRO A 154 -9.29 -2.40 -28.67
N ARG A 155 -9.69 -1.24 -29.21
CA ARG A 155 -9.58 0.07 -28.54
C ARG A 155 -10.34 0.16 -27.21
N ASP A 156 -11.50 -0.48 -27.11
CA ASP A 156 -12.41 -0.33 -25.98
C ASP A 156 -12.23 -1.43 -24.92
N VAL A 157 -11.22 -2.28 -25.08
CA VAL A 157 -10.88 -3.33 -24.12
C VAL A 157 -9.63 -2.91 -23.35
N PRO A 158 -9.66 -2.85 -22.01
CA PRO A 158 -8.47 -2.56 -21.22
C PRO A 158 -7.39 -3.64 -21.37
N LYS A 159 -6.12 -3.24 -21.36
CA LYS A 159 -4.96 -4.15 -21.34
C LYS A 159 -4.92 -5.03 -20.09
N SER A 160 -5.28 -4.49 -18.92
CA SER A 160 -5.33 -5.22 -17.66
C SER A 160 -6.77 -5.60 -17.32
N GLN A 161 -6.97 -6.84 -16.88
CA GLN A 161 -8.18 -7.34 -16.25
C GLN A 161 -7.94 -7.44 -14.74
N SER A 162 -7.73 -6.28 -14.11
CA SER A 162 -7.53 -6.20 -12.67
C SER A 162 -8.80 -6.60 -11.92
N GLN A 163 -8.65 -7.36 -10.84
CA GLN A 163 -9.76 -7.81 -10.00
C GLN A 163 -9.27 -8.11 -8.57
N ILE A 164 -10.19 -8.49 -7.69
CA ILE A 164 -9.87 -8.90 -6.32
C ILE A 164 -10.08 -10.42 -6.19
N GLU A 165 -9.12 -11.11 -5.60
CA GLU A 165 -9.22 -12.52 -5.27
C GLU A 165 -9.50 -12.67 -3.77
N LEU A 166 -10.45 -13.53 -3.43
CA LEU A 166 -10.75 -13.88 -2.04
C LEU A 166 -10.29 -15.31 -1.76
N PHE A 167 -9.47 -15.47 -0.74
CA PHE A 167 -9.01 -16.75 -0.24
C PHE A 167 -9.50 -16.99 1.20
N HIS A 168 -9.58 -18.25 1.60
CA HIS A 168 -9.89 -18.69 2.95
C HIS A 168 -8.74 -19.55 3.46
N TYR A 169 -8.16 -19.15 4.58
CA TYR A 169 -6.97 -19.76 5.15
C TYR A 169 -7.26 -20.22 6.58
N ILE A 170 -6.98 -21.49 6.85
CA ILE A 170 -6.92 -22.01 8.22
C ILE A 170 -5.52 -21.73 8.74
N LEU A 171 -5.42 -21.09 9.90
CA LEU A 171 -4.14 -20.74 10.51
C LEU A 171 -3.25 -21.98 10.68
N ASP A 172 -1.94 -21.79 10.50
CA ASP A 172 -0.90 -22.82 10.51
C ASP A 172 -1.03 -23.96 9.47
N SER A 173 -1.94 -23.83 8.49
CA SER A 173 -1.99 -24.75 7.36
C SER A 173 -0.97 -24.40 6.27
N ASN A 174 -0.66 -25.35 5.40
CA ASN A 174 0.30 -25.14 4.29
C ASN A 174 -0.37 -24.64 3.00
N SER A 175 -1.68 -24.43 3.01
CA SER A 175 -2.46 -24.10 1.83
C SER A 175 -3.55 -23.08 2.14
N THR A 176 -3.96 -22.33 1.12
CA THR A 176 -5.09 -21.42 1.19
C THR A 176 -6.05 -21.71 0.05
N ARG A 177 -7.34 -21.71 0.36
CA ARG A 177 -8.38 -22.09 -0.57
C ARG A 177 -8.97 -20.86 -1.22
N HIS A 178 -8.89 -20.78 -2.55
CA HIS A 178 -9.60 -19.74 -3.28
C HIS A 178 -11.11 -19.92 -3.13
N VAL A 179 -11.78 -18.82 -2.82
CA VAL A 179 -13.22 -18.73 -2.60
C VAL A 179 -13.88 -18.22 -3.86
N ARG A 180 -13.46 -17.05 -4.36
CA ARG A 180 -14.00 -16.43 -5.56
C ARG A 180 -13.12 -15.29 -6.07
N SER A 181 -13.31 -14.96 -7.34
CA SER A 181 -12.83 -13.73 -7.97
C SER A 181 -13.94 -12.68 -7.98
N ILE A 182 -13.59 -11.43 -7.71
CA ILE A 182 -14.52 -10.31 -7.54
C ILE A 182 -14.11 -9.23 -8.55
N ASN A 183 -14.96 -9.02 -9.55
CA ASN A 183 -14.78 -8.01 -10.59
C ASN A 183 -16.07 -7.19 -10.68
N HIS A 184 -15.93 -5.88 -10.81
CA HIS A 184 -17.04 -4.96 -11.01
C HIS A 184 -16.56 -3.77 -11.88
N PRO A 185 -17.41 -3.15 -12.73
CA PRO A 185 -17.02 -2.00 -13.55
C PRO A 185 -16.43 -0.79 -12.79
N LEU A 186 -16.74 -0.67 -11.49
CA LEU A 186 -16.16 0.35 -10.62
C LEU A 186 -14.74 0.00 -10.13
N ILE A 187 -14.31 -1.26 -10.21
CA ILE A 187 -12.94 -1.70 -9.88
C ILE A 187 -12.11 -1.59 -11.17
N LYS A 188 -11.47 -0.44 -11.37
CA LYS A 188 -10.83 -0.06 -12.64
C LYS A 188 -9.32 -0.26 -12.61
N THR A 189 -8.71 0.20 -11.53
CA THR A 189 -7.27 0.32 -11.26
C THR A 189 -7.04 0.05 -9.76
N PRO A 190 -7.50 -1.11 -9.24
CA PRO A 190 -7.43 -1.42 -7.82
C PRO A 190 -5.99 -1.31 -7.32
N ASN A 191 -5.79 -0.63 -6.19
CA ASN A 191 -4.47 -0.49 -5.59
C ASN A 191 -4.41 -1.29 -4.27
N ASP A 192 -5.29 -0.95 -3.34
CA ASP A 192 -5.33 -1.60 -2.03
C ASP A 192 -6.75 -1.79 -1.49
N ILE A 193 -6.89 -2.60 -0.44
CA ILE A 193 -8.15 -3.12 0.10
C ILE A 193 -8.30 -2.79 1.59
N TYR A 194 -9.53 -2.52 2.02
CA TYR A 194 -9.92 -2.55 3.43
C TYR A 194 -11.07 -3.54 3.59
N ALA A 195 -10.81 -4.68 4.21
CA ALA A 195 -11.77 -5.73 4.48
C ALA A 195 -12.60 -5.40 5.74
N ILE A 196 -13.92 -5.29 5.59
CA ILE A 196 -14.85 -5.12 6.71
C ILE A 196 -15.30 -6.49 7.21
N SER A 197 -15.59 -7.39 6.28
CA SER A 197 -16.07 -8.76 6.53
C SER A 197 -15.79 -9.61 5.28
N PRO A 198 -16.05 -10.93 5.31
CA PRO A 198 -15.88 -11.81 4.14
C PRO A 198 -16.75 -11.43 2.92
N VAL A 199 -17.74 -10.55 3.11
CA VAL A 199 -18.68 -10.14 2.06
C VAL A 199 -18.73 -8.63 1.85
N SER A 200 -17.90 -7.83 2.52
CA SER A 200 -17.92 -6.38 2.39
C SER A 200 -16.53 -5.80 2.56
N PHE A 201 -16.11 -4.96 1.62
CA PHE A 201 -14.78 -4.33 1.63
C PHE A 201 -14.79 -2.99 0.89
N TYR A 202 -13.75 -2.20 1.08
CA TYR A 202 -13.41 -1.05 0.24
C TYR A 202 -12.20 -1.36 -0.61
N VAL A 203 -12.12 -0.73 -1.79
CA VAL A 203 -10.96 -0.80 -2.67
C VAL A 203 -10.66 0.58 -3.24
N THR A 204 -9.39 0.95 -3.26
CA THR A 204 -8.92 2.18 -3.92
C THR A 204 -8.75 1.95 -5.41
N ASN A 205 -9.18 2.89 -6.23
CA ASN A 205 -8.70 3.01 -7.60
C ASN A 205 -7.66 4.14 -7.65
N ASP A 206 -6.41 3.81 -7.96
CA ASP A 206 -5.30 4.77 -7.87
C ASP A 206 -5.22 5.78 -9.00
N HIS A 207 -5.88 5.47 -10.11
CA HIS A 207 -5.83 6.24 -11.36
C HIS A 207 -7.20 6.24 -12.05
N PHE A 208 -7.54 7.35 -12.72
CA PHE A 208 -8.69 7.35 -13.63
C PHE A 208 -8.30 6.75 -14.99
N TYR A 209 -7.11 7.09 -15.49
CA TYR A 209 -6.59 6.56 -16.75
C TYR A 209 -5.81 5.26 -16.50
N ARG A 210 -6.12 4.21 -17.25
CA ARG A 210 -5.47 2.90 -17.09
C ARG A 210 -4.05 2.86 -17.66
N ASP A 211 -3.77 3.66 -18.67
CA ASP A 211 -2.45 3.75 -19.31
C ASP A 211 -2.26 5.08 -20.08
N GLY A 212 -1.11 5.21 -20.73
CA GLY A 212 -0.82 6.31 -21.65
C GLY A 212 -0.47 7.65 -20.97
N LEU A 213 -0.39 8.70 -21.80
CA LEU A 213 0.10 10.02 -21.38
C LEU A 213 -0.80 10.67 -20.31
N MET A 214 -2.11 10.47 -20.39
CA MET A 214 -3.03 11.07 -19.42
C MET A 214 -2.87 10.47 -18.02
N ARG A 215 -2.49 9.18 -17.92
CA ARG A 215 -2.11 8.56 -16.66
C ARG A 215 -0.84 9.19 -16.05
N LEU A 216 0.13 9.53 -16.88
CA LEU A 216 1.32 10.25 -16.39
C LEU A 216 0.96 11.67 -15.92
N ILE A 217 0.09 12.35 -16.65
CA ILE A 217 -0.36 13.70 -16.31
C ILE A 217 -1.12 13.71 -14.98
N GLU A 218 -2.06 12.78 -14.75
CA GLU A 218 -2.77 12.73 -13.47
C GLU A 218 -1.84 12.43 -12.29
N GLY A 219 -0.78 11.63 -12.50
CA GLY A 219 0.22 11.35 -11.47
C GLY A 219 1.05 12.56 -11.03
N VAL A 220 1.28 13.56 -11.90
CA VAL A 220 2.09 14.76 -11.57
C VAL A 220 1.24 16.01 -11.32
N TRP A 221 0.01 16.03 -11.79
CA TRP A 221 -0.90 17.18 -11.69
C TRP A 221 -1.76 17.09 -10.44
N ARG A 222 -1.31 17.71 -9.34
CA ARG A 222 -2.01 17.71 -8.03
C ARG A 222 -3.53 17.95 -8.07
N PRO A 223 -4.09 18.83 -8.94
CA PRO A 223 -5.54 18.97 -9.06
C PRO A 223 -6.28 17.77 -9.69
N ALA A 224 -5.58 16.77 -10.24
CA ALA A 224 -6.16 15.53 -10.78
C ALA A 224 -6.61 14.57 -9.67
N LYS A 225 -7.53 15.02 -8.83
CA LYS A 225 -8.15 14.27 -7.74
C LYS A 225 -9.26 13.34 -8.26
N TRP A 226 -8.92 12.56 -9.29
CA TRP A 226 -9.86 11.75 -10.07
C TRP A 226 -9.94 10.30 -9.60
N SER A 227 -9.00 9.86 -8.76
CA SER A 227 -9.07 8.58 -8.06
C SER A 227 -10.25 8.52 -7.09
N ASP A 228 -10.72 7.31 -6.81
CA ASP A 228 -11.89 7.04 -5.99
C ASP A 228 -11.66 5.86 -5.03
N ILE A 229 -12.51 5.74 -4.01
CA ILE A 229 -12.67 4.53 -3.19
C ILE A 229 -14.05 3.97 -3.50
N VAL A 230 -14.10 2.67 -3.73
CA VAL A 230 -15.32 1.93 -4.02
C VAL A 230 -15.63 1.01 -2.85
N HIS A 231 -16.83 1.09 -2.30
CA HIS A 231 -17.38 0.05 -1.46
C HIS A 231 -17.91 -1.08 -2.33
N VAL A 232 -17.65 -2.31 -1.92
CA VAL A 232 -18.14 -3.53 -2.57
C VAL A 232 -18.84 -4.39 -1.54
N GLN A 233 -20.08 -4.77 -1.86
CA GLN A 233 -20.89 -5.71 -1.12
C GLN A 233 -21.12 -6.97 -1.96
N ILE A 234 -20.95 -8.12 -1.34
CA ILE A 234 -21.20 -9.43 -1.93
C ILE A 234 -22.42 -10.02 -1.22
N ALA A 235 -23.37 -10.60 -1.96
CA ALA A 235 -24.56 -11.18 -1.34
C ALA A 235 -24.22 -12.38 -0.42
N ASP A 236 -23.34 -13.27 -0.89
CA ASP A 236 -22.80 -14.39 -0.14
C ASP A 236 -21.49 -14.91 -0.80
N LEU A 237 -20.82 -15.87 -0.16
CA LEU A 237 -19.52 -16.38 -0.62
C LEU A 237 -19.60 -17.38 -1.79
N SER A 238 -20.80 -17.70 -2.30
CA SER A 238 -20.92 -18.55 -3.49
C SER A 238 -20.35 -17.84 -4.72
N LYS A 239 -19.81 -18.62 -5.65
CA LYS A 239 -19.08 -18.13 -6.83
C LYS A 239 -19.88 -17.11 -7.66
N ASP A 240 -21.18 -17.35 -7.80
CA ASP A 240 -22.08 -16.57 -8.67
C ASP A 240 -22.92 -15.55 -7.90
N ALA A 241 -22.66 -15.34 -6.60
CA ALA A 241 -23.44 -14.39 -5.81
C ALA A 241 -23.32 -12.97 -6.37
N PRO A 242 -24.42 -12.20 -6.43
CA PRO A 242 -24.41 -10.81 -6.87
C PRO A 242 -23.38 -9.97 -6.12
N ILE A 243 -22.76 -9.04 -6.87
CA ILE A 243 -21.83 -8.04 -6.36
C ILE A 243 -22.48 -6.68 -6.60
N GLU A 244 -22.65 -5.92 -5.54
CA GLU A 244 -23.05 -4.52 -5.58
C GLU A 244 -21.83 -3.66 -5.23
N ALA A 245 -21.68 -2.53 -5.91
CA ALA A 245 -20.61 -1.60 -5.57
C ALA A 245 -21.05 -0.14 -5.75
N SER A 246 -20.51 0.74 -4.91
CA SER A 246 -20.81 2.16 -4.93
C SER A 246 -19.57 2.97 -4.59
N VAL A 247 -19.49 4.21 -5.08
CA VAL A 247 -18.36 5.10 -4.78
C VAL A 247 -18.51 5.61 -3.35
N ALA A 248 -17.56 5.27 -2.50
CA ALA A 248 -17.54 5.63 -1.08
C ALA A 248 -16.86 6.98 -0.82
N LEU A 249 -15.83 7.30 -1.61
CA LEU A 249 -15.08 8.55 -1.51
C LEU A 249 -14.47 8.95 -2.86
N THR A 250 -14.38 10.25 -3.11
CA THR A 250 -13.66 10.85 -4.25
C THR A 250 -12.87 12.06 -3.76
N GLY A 251 -12.05 12.68 -4.64
CA GLY A 251 -11.38 13.94 -4.31
C GLY A 251 -10.00 13.78 -3.65
N ILE A 252 -9.47 12.55 -3.63
CA ILE A 252 -8.09 12.24 -3.25
C ILE A 252 -7.25 12.18 -4.54
N TRP A 253 -6.00 12.66 -4.46
CA TRP A 253 -5.05 12.60 -5.56
C TRP A 253 -4.21 11.35 -5.42
N ASN A 254 -4.17 10.50 -6.46
CA ASN A 254 -3.39 9.27 -6.49
C ASN A 254 -3.60 8.42 -5.22
N ASN A 255 -4.88 8.10 -4.99
CA ASN A 255 -5.35 7.30 -3.87
C ASN A 255 -4.70 5.91 -3.89
N ASN A 256 -3.98 5.55 -2.85
CA ASN A 256 -3.09 4.39 -2.85
C ASN A 256 -3.54 3.40 -1.76
N GLY A 257 -2.78 3.22 -0.70
CA GLY A 257 -3.06 2.26 0.36
C GLY A 257 -4.25 2.59 1.25
N LEU A 258 -4.80 1.52 1.83
CA LEU A 258 -5.83 1.54 2.86
C LEU A 258 -5.33 0.80 4.11
N GLY A 259 -5.58 1.38 5.28
CA GLY A 259 -5.17 0.78 6.55
C GLY A 259 -6.29 0.81 7.59
N HIS A 260 -6.22 -0.12 8.53
CA HIS A 260 -7.07 -0.11 9.72
C HIS A 260 -6.55 0.91 10.73
N GLY A 261 -7.47 1.67 11.34
CA GLY A 261 -7.15 2.66 12.35
C GLY A 261 -7.27 2.15 13.79
N ARG A 262 -7.52 3.09 14.69
CA ARG A 262 -7.65 2.89 16.14
C ARG A 262 -8.94 2.18 16.53
N THR A 263 -9.96 2.28 15.68
CA THR A 263 -11.30 1.74 15.89
C THR A 263 -11.76 1.03 14.63
N ASP A 264 -12.75 0.15 14.77
CA ASP A 264 -13.30 -0.61 13.64
C ASP A 264 -13.86 0.27 12.52
N ASN A 265 -14.20 1.52 12.79
CA ASN A 265 -14.75 2.47 11.82
C ASN A 265 -13.72 3.47 11.28
N GLU A 266 -12.49 3.44 11.80
CA GLU A 266 -11.43 4.33 11.33
C GLU A 266 -10.66 3.67 10.19
N VAL A 267 -10.59 4.38 9.06
CA VAL A 267 -9.86 4.00 7.86
C VAL A 267 -8.71 5.00 7.68
N VAL A 268 -7.53 4.49 7.43
CA VAL A 268 -6.35 5.28 7.04
C VAL A 268 -6.23 5.19 5.53
N ILE A 269 -6.08 6.33 4.85
CA ILE A 269 -6.05 6.39 3.39
C ILE A 269 -4.80 7.13 2.95
N SER A 270 -4.02 6.53 2.06
CA SER A 270 -2.82 7.15 1.53
C SER A 270 -3.06 7.90 0.23
N SER A 271 -2.37 9.04 0.11
CA SER A 271 -2.24 9.81 -1.13
C SER A 271 -0.78 9.83 -1.52
N ALA A 272 -0.40 8.92 -2.42
CA ALA A 272 1.01 8.62 -2.69
C ALA A 272 1.78 9.85 -3.18
N MET A 273 1.33 10.48 -4.26
CA MET A 273 1.92 11.71 -4.77
C MET A 273 1.60 12.95 -3.90
N GLY A 274 0.59 12.86 -3.03
CA GLY A 274 0.36 13.87 -1.99
C GLY A 274 1.38 13.81 -0.86
N GLY A 275 2.04 12.67 -0.64
CA GLY A 275 2.92 12.45 0.50
C GLY A 275 2.19 12.63 1.83
N GLU A 276 0.94 12.18 1.91
CA GLU A 276 0.08 12.37 3.09
C GLU A 276 -0.83 11.16 3.31
N ILE A 277 -1.19 10.93 4.57
CA ILE A 277 -2.30 10.04 4.93
C ILE A 277 -3.50 10.86 5.40
N PHE A 278 -4.69 10.33 5.18
CA PHE A 278 -5.94 10.82 5.73
C PHE A 278 -6.45 9.84 6.78
N LEU A 279 -6.83 10.36 7.94
CA LEU A 279 -7.65 9.63 8.90
C LEU A 279 -9.10 9.93 8.57
N ALA A 280 -9.88 8.87 8.38
CA ALA A 280 -11.24 8.95 7.90
C ALA A 280 -12.16 7.99 8.65
N THR A 281 -13.44 8.31 8.66
CA THR A 281 -14.48 7.49 9.27
C THR A 281 -15.34 6.85 8.19
N ARG A 282 -15.52 5.52 8.26
CA ARG A 282 -16.53 4.81 7.44
C ARG A 282 -17.90 4.86 8.11
N HIS A 283 -18.93 5.12 7.32
CA HIS A 283 -20.32 5.22 7.78
C HIS A 283 -21.09 3.96 7.44
N GLU A 284 -21.44 3.16 8.44
CA GLU A 284 -22.14 1.88 8.23
C GLU A 284 -23.48 2.01 7.51
N SER A 285 -24.20 3.12 7.73
CA SER A 285 -25.55 3.31 7.18
C SER A 285 -25.62 3.42 5.66
N ASN A 286 -24.56 3.87 5.01
CA ASN A 286 -24.54 4.15 3.57
C ASN A 286 -23.20 3.81 2.90
N HIS A 287 -22.28 3.21 3.66
CA HIS A 287 -20.93 2.85 3.25
C HIS A 287 -20.07 4.01 2.73
N SER A 288 -20.45 5.27 2.94
CA SER A 288 -19.61 6.42 2.58
C SER A 288 -18.44 6.56 3.55
N ILE A 289 -17.40 7.28 3.13
CA ILE A 289 -16.25 7.62 3.96
C ILE A 289 -16.13 9.14 4.07
N SER A 290 -15.88 9.66 5.27
CA SER A 290 -15.59 11.07 5.50
C SER A 290 -14.18 11.27 6.03
N ILE A 291 -13.43 12.20 5.42
CA ILE A 291 -12.09 12.57 5.89
C ILE A 291 -12.21 13.47 7.12
N ASP A 292 -11.53 13.08 8.19
CA ASP A 292 -11.50 13.81 9.47
C ASP A 292 -10.22 14.62 9.63
N THR A 293 -9.08 14.09 9.19
CA THR A 293 -7.76 14.71 9.36
C THR A 293 -6.82 14.34 8.22
N SER A 294 -5.91 15.24 7.85
CA SER A 294 -4.78 14.99 6.96
C SER A 294 -3.47 15.13 7.73
N ILE A 295 -2.54 14.22 7.48
CA ILE A 295 -1.18 14.21 8.03
C ILE A 295 -0.22 14.12 6.85
N ALA A 296 0.39 15.26 6.51
CA ALA A 296 1.39 15.33 5.44
C ALA A 296 2.80 15.03 5.96
N PHE A 297 3.55 14.25 5.19
CA PHE A 297 4.95 13.91 5.40
C PHE A 297 5.83 14.74 4.47
N ALA A 298 7.13 14.75 4.77
CA ALA A 298 8.12 15.42 3.93
C ALA A 298 8.90 14.38 3.13
N SER A 299 9.33 14.74 1.93
CA SER A 299 10.42 14.03 1.23
C SER A 299 10.20 12.54 0.94
N SER A 300 8.95 12.08 0.88
CA SER A 300 8.62 10.72 0.48
C SER A 300 7.19 10.64 -0.07
N LEU A 301 6.97 9.68 -0.98
CA LEU A 301 5.62 9.20 -1.27
C LEU A 301 5.01 8.55 -0.01
N ALA A 302 3.69 8.48 0.03
CA ALA A 302 2.92 7.77 1.05
C ALA A 302 2.21 6.56 0.42
N ASP A 303 2.78 5.38 0.58
CA ASP A 303 2.26 4.12 0.00
C ASP A 303 1.32 3.45 1.03
N ASN A 304 1.41 2.16 1.34
CA ASN A 304 0.47 1.48 2.23
C ASN A 304 0.64 1.86 3.72
N PRO A 305 -0.43 2.37 4.37
CA PRO A 305 -0.37 2.78 5.77
C PRO A 305 -0.75 1.64 6.73
N SER A 306 -0.23 1.68 7.94
CA SER A 306 -0.64 0.75 9.01
C SER A 306 -0.78 1.46 10.36
N TYR A 307 -1.49 0.83 11.29
CA TYR A 307 -1.62 1.31 12.67
C TYR A 307 -0.99 0.33 13.66
N TYR A 308 -0.09 0.84 14.48
CA TYR A 308 0.48 0.14 15.61
C TYR A 308 -0.29 0.49 16.89
N ASP A 309 -0.86 -0.53 17.52
CA ASP A 309 -1.45 -0.45 18.85
C ASP A 309 -0.42 -0.95 19.87
N ASP A 310 0.05 -0.06 20.74
CA ASP A 310 1.03 -0.36 21.77
C ASP A 310 0.36 -1.15 22.92
N PRO A 311 0.65 -2.46 23.06
CA PRO A 311 0.04 -3.27 24.13
C PRO A 311 0.63 -2.95 25.51
N TYR A 312 1.72 -2.18 25.56
CA TYR A 312 2.42 -1.78 26.79
C TYR A 312 2.22 -0.30 27.13
N ARG A 313 1.21 0.35 26.53
CA ARG A 313 0.89 1.75 26.80
C ARG A 313 0.56 1.97 28.27
N SER A 314 0.92 3.17 28.75
CA SER A 314 0.60 3.69 30.08
C SER A 314 0.12 5.12 29.94
N ASP A 315 -0.53 5.66 30.97
CA ASP A 315 -1.00 7.05 30.98
C ASP A 315 0.11 8.08 30.70
N SER A 316 1.36 7.73 31.03
CA SER A 316 2.54 8.58 30.84
C SER A 316 3.28 8.36 29.52
N HIS A 317 3.05 7.24 28.85
CA HIS A 317 3.78 6.85 27.64
C HIS A 317 2.90 5.89 26.83
N ASP A 318 2.38 6.38 25.71
CA ASP A 318 1.62 5.63 24.72
C ASP A 318 2.37 5.73 23.39
N ALA A 319 2.89 4.59 22.93
CA ALA A 319 3.62 4.50 21.67
C ALA A 319 2.72 3.97 20.55
N SER A 320 1.40 4.11 20.63
CA SER A 320 0.52 3.84 19.51
C SER A 320 0.63 4.92 18.44
N GLY A 321 0.67 4.52 17.16
CA GLY A 321 0.85 5.45 16.06
C GLY A 321 0.65 4.84 14.69
N PHE A 322 0.61 5.69 13.68
CA PHE A 322 0.48 5.29 12.29
C PHE A 322 1.85 5.19 11.63
N LEU A 323 2.03 4.19 10.77
CA LEU A 323 3.16 4.06 9.88
C LEU A 323 2.73 4.32 8.45
N VAL A 324 3.64 4.89 7.67
CA VAL A 324 3.54 4.86 6.21
C VAL A 324 4.93 4.70 5.62
N ALA A 325 5.08 3.69 4.76
CA ALA A 325 6.29 3.50 3.98
C ALA A 325 6.17 4.25 2.64
N GLY A 326 7.30 4.58 2.04
CA GLY A 326 7.32 5.09 0.68
C GLY A 326 8.70 5.34 0.11
N VAL A 327 8.71 5.60 -1.19
CA VAL A 327 9.91 5.98 -1.94
C VAL A 327 10.27 7.44 -1.65
N SER A 328 11.47 7.67 -1.12
CA SER A 328 11.94 8.99 -0.69
C SER A 328 12.72 9.76 -1.77
N GLN A 329 13.14 9.09 -2.85
CA GLN A 329 13.69 9.72 -4.06
C GLN A 329 12.86 9.36 -5.31
N ALA A 330 11.54 9.50 -5.24
CA ALA A 330 10.63 9.07 -6.29
C ALA A 330 10.89 9.70 -7.67
N ILE A 331 11.64 10.81 -7.75
CA ILE A 331 12.09 11.37 -9.03
C ILE A 331 12.87 10.37 -9.89
N ARG A 332 13.53 9.38 -9.26
CA ARG A 332 14.30 8.33 -9.94
C ARG A 332 13.46 7.11 -10.29
N LEU A 333 12.29 6.95 -9.68
CA LEU A 333 11.49 5.72 -9.77
C LEU A 333 11.14 5.37 -11.22
N LEU A 334 10.68 6.35 -12.02
CA LEU A 334 10.34 6.11 -13.42
C LEU A 334 11.55 5.67 -14.26
N ALA A 335 12.75 6.19 -13.97
CA ALA A 335 13.97 5.77 -14.65
C ALA A 335 14.41 4.37 -14.20
N ASN A 336 14.19 4.04 -12.93
CA ASN A 336 14.58 2.78 -12.30
C ASN A 336 13.55 1.64 -12.50
N ALA A 337 12.32 1.94 -12.93
CA ALA A 337 11.20 1.01 -13.01
C ALA A 337 11.41 -0.19 -13.96
N LYS A 338 12.47 -0.17 -14.77
CA LYS A 338 12.87 -1.26 -15.68
C LYS A 338 14.25 -1.84 -15.37
N ASP A 339 14.92 -1.34 -14.33
CA ASP A 339 16.23 -1.82 -13.90
C ASP A 339 16.08 -2.71 -12.65
N PRO A 340 16.29 -4.03 -12.76
CA PRO A 340 16.21 -4.94 -11.63
C PRO A 340 17.31 -4.70 -10.58
N ASN A 341 18.40 -4.00 -10.93
CA ASN A 341 19.53 -3.74 -10.03
C ASN A 341 19.57 -2.30 -9.51
N ALA A 342 18.59 -1.47 -9.87
CA ALA A 342 18.52 -0.11 -9.37
C ALA A 342 18.33 -0.07 -7.84
N LEU A 343 18.75 1.04 -7.24
CA LEU A 343 18.49 1.36 -5.85
C LEU A 343 17.48 2.50 -5.80
N ASP A 344 16.42 2.32 -5.03
CA ASP A 344 15.39 3.31 -4.79
C ASP A 344 15.35 3.59 -3.29
N ALA A 345 15.73 4.81 -2.91
CA ALA A 345 15.75 5.22 -1.53
C ALA A 345 14.34 5.25 -0.93
N VAL A 346 14.26 4.95 0.36
CA VAL A 346 13.01 4.73 1.07
C VAL A 346 12.99 5.45 2.41
N GLN A 347 11.79 5.75 2.89
CA GLN A 347 11.53 6.15 4.27
C GLN A 347 10.30 5.42 4.80
N VAL A 348 10.33 5.11 6.09
CA VAL A 348 9.15 4.73 6.87
C VAL A 348 8.92 5.82 7.88
N TRP A 349 7.82 6.54 7.71
CA TRP A 349 7.37 7.56 8.63
C TRP A 349 6.53 6.92 9.74
N TYR A 350 6.71 7.42 10.95
CA TYR A 350 5.93 7.06 12.13
C TYR A 350 5.35 8.32 12.74
N THR A 351 4.04 8.31 13.01
CA THR A 351 3.34 9.46 13.55
C THR A 351 2.44 9.12 14.73
N THR A 352 2.54 9.92 15.78
CA THR A 352 1.78 9.77 17.03
C THR A 352 0.99 11.05 17.32
N LEU A 353 -0.12 10.90 18.03
CA LEU A 353 -0.91 12.04 18.49
C LEU A 353 -0.47 12.43 19.88
N ASN A 354 0.08 13.63 20.03
CA ASN A 354 0.33 14.18 21.35
C ASN A 354 -1.01 14.56 22.01
N SER A 355 -1.48 13.73 22.95
CA SER A 355 -2.77 13.89 23.60
C SER A 355 -2.93 15.20 24.39
N ARG A 356 -1.82 15.85 24.77
CA ARG A 356 -1.84 17.12 25.52
C ARG A 356 -2.00 18.33 24.60
N THR A 357 -1.41 18.28 23.41
CA THR A 357 -1.39 19.41 22.47
C THR A 357 -2.37 19.23 21.30
N GLY A 358 -2.79 18.00 21.03
CA GLY A 358 -3.56 17.63 19.84
C GLY A 358 -2.75 17.65 18.55
N VAL A 359 -1.41 17.76 18.63
CA VAL A 359 -0.52 17.85 17.47
C VAL A 359 -0.02 16.46 17.07
N TRP A 360 0.00 16.20 15.77
CA TRP A 360 0.64 15.01 15.19
C TRP A 360 2.16 15.19 15.14
N GLU A 361 2.86 14.40 15.96
CA GLU A 361 4.30 14.29 15.94
C GLU A 361 4.71 13.30 14.86
N LYS A 362 5.76 13.60 14.10
CA LYS A 362 6.21 12.80 12.94
C LYS A 362 7.70 12.58 13.04
N LYS A 363 8.14 11.33 12.90
CA LYS A 363 9.56 10.97 12.78
C LYS A 363 9.77 9.96 11.66
N VAL A 364 10.94 10.03 11.02
CA VAL A 364 11.41 8.96 10.14
C VAL A 364 11.94 7.84 11.04
N LEU A 365 11.22 6.72 11.08
CA LEU A 365 11.56 5.58 11.92
C LEU A 365 12.62 4.68 11.26
N PHE A 366 12.59 4.63 9.93
CA PHE A 366 13.57 3.92 9.12
C PHE A 366 13.80 4.67 7.81
N GLU A 367 15.05 4.78 7.39
CA GLU A 367 15.51 5.35 6.13
C GLU A 367 16.58 4.44 5.55
N ASP A 368 16.58 4.28 4.22
CA ASP A 368 17.60 3.54 3.50
C ASP A 368 17.84 4.10 2.10
N ASP A 369 19.05 3.93 1.58
CA ASP A 369 19.42 4.35 0.23
C ASP A 369 18.97 3.37 -0.87
N GLY A 370 18.32 2.27 -0.48
CA GLY A 370 17.85 1.20 -1.35
C GLY A 370 18.70 -0.06 -1.25
N SER A 371 19.86 -0.02 -0.58
CA SER A 371 20.80 -1.15 -0.48
C SER A 371 20.32 -2.26 0.46
N ARG A 372 19.55 -1.95 1.51
CA ARG A 372 18.92 -2.94 2.40
C ARG A 372 17.51 -3.27 1.92
N ILE A 373 16.75 -2.27 1.52
CA ILE A 373 15.43 -2.45 0.93
C ILE A 373 15.12 -1.32 -0.03
N ARG A 374 14.75 -1.65 -1.26
CA ARG A 374 14.31 -0.68 -2.27
C ARG A 374 12.80 -0.65 -2.36
N THR A 375 12.26 0.50 -2.80
CA THR A 375 10.83 0.66 -3.10
C THR A 375 9.91 0.28 -1.95
N ALA A 376 10.24 0.70 -0.73
CA ALA A 376 9.43 0.37 0.42
C ALA A 376 8.00 0.90 0.22
N SER A 377 7.03 0.02 0.42
CA SER A 377 5.61 0.30 0.14
C SER A 377 4.69 -0.08 1.28
N ALA A 378 5.08 -0.98 2.18
CA ALA A 378 4.34 -1.18 3.43
C ALA A 378 5.30 -1.42 4.59
N ALA A 379 4.83 -1.09 5.79
CA ALA A 379 5.55 -1.38 7.02
C ALA A 379 4.60 -1.63 8.19
N VAL A 380 4.97 -2.56 9.06
CA VAL A 380 4.22 -2.90 10.28
C VAL A 380 5.16 -3.04 11.47
N LEU A 381 4.68 -2.69 12.66
CA LEU A 381 5.39 -2.90 13.92
C LEU A 381 4.80 -4.10 14.67
N VAL A 382 5.68 -4.99 15.12
CA VAL A 382 5.34 -6.08 16.04
C VAL A 382 5.99 -5.79 17.40
N PRO A 383 5.21 -5.75 18.49
CA PRO A 383 5.70 -5.33 19.79
C PRO A 383 6.71 -6.33 20.38
N ILE A 384 7.76 -5.82 21.02
CA ILE A 384 8.69 -6.59 21.86
C ILE A 384 8.41 -6.25 23.31
N GLU A 385 8.42 -7.26 24.20
CA GLU A 385 8.23 -7.03 25.63
C GLU A 385 9.25 -5.99 26.16
N PRO A 386 8.80 -4.93 26.86
CA PRO A 386 9.68 -3.85 27.29
C PRO A 386 10.77 -4.36 28.22
N LYS A 387 11.98 -3.87 28.00
CA LYS A 387 13.13 -4.14 28.87
C LYS A 387 13.75 -2.80 29.28
N ASP A 388 14.07 -2.67 30.57
CA ASP A 388 14.70 -1.46 31.13
C ASP A 388 13.91 -0.16 30.85
N GLY A 389 12.58 -0.25 30.76
CA GLY A 389 11.68 0.88 30.51
C GLY A 389 11.61 1.36 29.05
N LYS A 390 12.34 0.71 28.14
CA LYS A 390 12.31 1.00 26.70
C LYS A 390 11.23 0.20 26.00
N LYS A 391 10.44 0.85 25.15
CA LYS A 391 9.53 0.17 24.24
C LYS A 391 10.25 -0.12 22.94
N LEU A 392 10.38 -1.40 22.63
CA LEU A 392 11.00 -1.87 21.41
C LEU A 392 9.93 -2.55 20.55
N ALA A 393 10.14 -2.50 19.25
CA ALA A 393 9.34 -3.24 18.28
C ALA A 393 10.23 -3.78 17.17
N TRP A 394 9.79 -4.86 16.54
CA TRP A 394 10.27 -5.25 15.23
C TRP A 394 9.52 -4.45 14.17
N LEU A 395 10.25 -3.67 13.39
CA LEU A 395 9.74 -3.02 12.18
C LEU A 395 10.00 -3.95 11.00
N PHE A 396 8.93 -4.45 10.39
CA PHE A 396 8.96 -5.17 9.13
C PHE A 396 8.63 -4.19 8.00
N VAL A 397 9.44 -4.22 6.93
CA VAL A 397 9.28 -3.36 5.76
C VAL A 397 9.28 -4.23 4.51
N THR A 398 8.31 -4.02 3.63
CA THR A 398 8.20 -4.67 2.31
C THR A 398 8.37 -3.65 1.20
N GLY A 399 8.54 -4.12 -0.04
CA GLY A 399 8.66 -3.23 -1.19
C GLY A 399 8.36 -3.92 -2.52
N PHE A 400 7.70 -3.20 -3.43
CA PHE A 400 7.24 -3.75 -4.71
C PHE A 400 8.35 -4.18 -5.67
N MET A 401 9.58 -3.72 -5.54
CA MET A 401 10.75 -4.19 -6.29
C MET A 401 11.89 -4.65 -5.35
N SER A 402 11.56 -5.01 -4.11
CA SER A 402 12.53 -5.51 -3.12
C SER A 402 12.80 -7.01 -3.29
N GLU A 403 14.03 -7.46 -3.06
CA GLU A 403 14.35 -8.89 -3.11
C GLU A 403 13.85 -9.68 -1.90
N SER A 404 13.55 -8.98 -0.81
CA SER A 404 13.08 -9.55 0.45
C SER A 404 12.49 -8.46 1.34
N MET A 405 11.57 -8.85 2.22
CA MET A 405 11.13 -8.08 3.36
C MET A 405 12.30 -7.97 4.33
N VAL A 406 12.45 -6.81 4.97
CA VAL A 406 13.48 -6.57 5.97
C VAL A 406 12.83 -6.34 7.33
N ALA A 407 13.41 -6.94 8.37
CA ALA A 407 13.05 -6.70 9.76
C ALA A 407 14.23 -6.06 10.53
N VAL A 408 13.94 -4.99 11.28
CA VAL A 408 14.90 -4.31 12.16
C VAL A 408 14.25 -4.02 13.51
N GLN A 409 15.05 -3.93 14.58
CA GLN A 409 14.54 -3.45 15.86
C GLN A 409 14.55 -1.92 15.90
N VAL A 410 13.49 -1.34 16.43
CA VAL A 410 13.33 0.10 16.61
C VAL A 410 12.88 0.43 18.03
N GLU A 411 13.31 1.58 18.53
CA GLU A 411 12.88 2.14 19.81
C GLU A 411 11.73 3.13 19.56
N LEU A 412 10.65 2.97 20.34
CA LEU A 412 9.47 3.82 20.28
C LEU A 412 9.49 4.73 21.51
N ASP A 413 9.35 6.03 21.28
CA ASP A 413 9.43 7.09 22.29
C ASP A 413 8.05 7.51 22.78
#